data_AF-A0A060LVS5-F1
#
_entry.id   AF-A0A060LVS5-F1
#
_cell.length_a   1.000
_cell.length_b   1.000
_cell.length_c   1.000
_cell.angle_alpha   90.00
_cell.angle_beta   90.00
_cell.angle_gamma   90.00
#
_symmetry.space_group_name_H-M   'P 1'
#
loop_
_entity.id
_entity.type
_entity.pdbx_description
1 polymer ?
#
loop_
_entity_poly.entity_id
_entity_poly.type
_entity_poly.pdbx_seq_one_letter_code
_entity_poly.pdbx_strand_id
1 'polypeptide(L)'
;MKIWTSMSVTLVTVVALTACNTTNEEEPVNQNEEMVNENQPLDEEDHTNTIEGSNEEWTEVAIVQEEVDDTITRVDMQNDRGGSRVILYFTDEEEPRYKSILVKEESRLKIISINEDGEGEVFNEVVEDQLN
;
A
#
# COMPACT_ATOMS: atom_id res chain seq x y z
N MET A 1 -8.46 34.86 -30.29
CA MET A 1 -9.66 34.10 -29.87
C MET A 1 -9.96 33.07 -30.94
N LYS A 2 -9.91 31.77 -30.62
CA LYS A 2 -10.18 30.65 -31.56
C LYS A 2 -10.91 29.54 -30.79
N ILE A 3 -12.23 29.54 -30.93
CA ILE A 3 -13.13 28.37 -30.80
C ILE A 3 -13.18 27.72 -32.21
N TRP A 4 -13.58 26.49 -32.50
CA TRP A 4 -14.17 25.33 -31.80
C TRP A 4 -13.88 24.08 -32.71
N THR A 5 -14.31 22.82 -32.56
CA THR A 5 -15.24 22.07 -31.67
C THR A 5 -14.59 20.74 -31.23
N SER A 6 -15.18 20.04 -30.26
CA SER A 6 -14.94 18.61 -29.97
C SER A 6 -15.71 17.67 -30.91
N MET A 7 -15.21 16.45 -31.13
CA MET A 7 -16.01 15.31 -31.63
C MET A 7 -15.54 14.00 -30.98
N SER A 8 -16.44 13.38 -30.23
CA SER A 8 -16.29 12.05 -29.64
C SER A 8 -16.48 10.94 -30.68
N VAL A 9 -15.83 9.78 -30.49
CA VAL A 9 -16.42 8.46 -30.79
C VAL A 9 -16.01 7.47 -29.69
N THR A 10 -16.95 6.60 -29.31
CA THR A 10 -16.92 5.79 -28.08
C THR A 10 -16.41 4.35 -28.29
N LEU A 11 -15.80 3.82 -27.23
CA LEU A 11 -15.60 2.42 -26.83
C LEU A 11 -16.34 1.32 -27.63
N VAL A 12 -15.62 0.25 -28.01
CA VAL A 12 -16.17 -1.11 -28.11
C VAL A 12 -15.18 -2.10 -27.49
N THR A 13 -15.58 -2.72 -26.37
CA THR A 13 -14.86 -3.82 -25.72
C THR A 13 -15.52 -5.16 -26.04
N VAL A 14 -14.73 -6.17 -26.38
CA VAL A 14 -15.14 -7.58 -26.28
C VAL A 14 -13.92 -8.40 -25.87
N VAL A 15 -13.96 -8.97 -24.66
CA VAL A 15 -13.09 -10.08 -24.26
C VAL A 15 -14.00 -11.17 -23.72
N ALA A 16 -14.09 -12.28 -24.44
CA ALA A 16 -14.75 -13.49 -23.96
C ALA A 16 -13.68 -14.48 -23.50
N LEU A 17 -13.46 -14.57 -22.19
CA LEU A 17 -12.62 -15.62 -21.62
C LEU A 17 -13.47 -16.87 -21.38
N THR A 18 -13.23 -17.91 -22.16
CA THR A 18 -13.77 -19.25 -21.95
C THR A 18 -13.18 -19.86 -20.68
N ALA A 19 -14.01 -20.02 -19.65
CA ALA A 19 -13.67 -20.83 -18.47
C ALA A 19 -14.06 -22.29 -18.70
N CYS A 20 -13.06 -23.14 -18.91
CA CYS A 20 -13.19 -24.60 -18.81
C CYS A 20 -12.04 -25.14 -17.96
N ASN A 21 -12.31 -25.55 -16.72
CA ASN A 21 -11.61 -26.69 -16.15
C ASN A 21 -12.56 -27.51 -15.28
N THR A 22 -12.22 -28.78 -15.12
CA THR A 22 -13.12 -29.86 -14.72
C THR A 22 -12.67 -30.52 -13.41
N THR A 23 -13.61 -31.16 -12.72
CA THR A 23 -13.39 -32.37 -11.90
C THR A 23 -12.44 -32.26 -10.71
N ASN A 24 -13.00 -32.26 -9.49
CA ASN A 24 -13.09 -33.51 -8.71
C ASN A 24 -14.16 -33.42 -7.63
N GLU A 25 -14.88 -34.53 -7.45
CA GLU A 25 -15.76 -34.80 -6.31
C GLU A 25 -14.93 -35.51 -5.24
N GLU A 26 -15.14 -35.23 -3.94
CA GLU A 26 -14.96 -36.20 -2.85
C GLU A 26 -15.56 -35.65 -1.54
N GLU A 27 -16.56 -36.34 -1.00
CA GLU A 27 -17.10 -36.17 0.35
C GLU A 27 -16.49 -37.24 1.31
N PRO A 28 -16.97 -37.44 2.54
CA PRO A 28 -17.00 -36.52 3.68
C PRO A 28 -16.26 -37.12 4.90
N VAL A 29 -15.86 -36.30 5.89
CA VAL A 29 -15.37 -36.82 7.18
C VAL A 29 -16.20 -36.30 8.36
N ASN A 30 -16.94 -37.23 8.95
CA ASN A 30 -17.71 -37.14 10.18
C ASN A 30 -16.79 -37.20 11.41
N GLN A 31 -16.92 -36.25 12.35
CA GLN A 31 -16.70 -36.49 13.78
C GLN A 31 -17.75 -35.74 14.63
N ASN A 32 -18.25 -36.39 15.68
CA ASN A 32 -19.33 -35.90 16.55
C ASN A 32 -18.82 -35.06 17.73
N GLU A 33 -19.63 -34.08 18.14
CA GLU A 33 -19.97 -33.67 19.53
C GLU A 33 -18.93 -33.89 20.67
N GLU A 34 -18.42 -32.81 21.29
CA GLU A 34 -18.86 -32.36 22.63
C GLU A 34 -18.38 -30.93 23.01
N MET A 35 -18.92 -30.41 24.11
CA MET A 35 -19.06 -29.00 24.52
C MET A 35 -17.84 -28.24 25.11
N VAL A 36 -17.89 -26.91 24.91
CA VAL A 36 -17.48 -25.81 25.84
C VAL A 36 -15.99 -25.56 26.11
N ASN A 37 -15.50 -24.42 25.61
CA ASN A 37 -15.05 -23.33 26.47
C ASN A 37 -15.18 -21.96 25.75
N GLU A 38 -15.99 -21.04 26.31
CA GLU A 38 -16.01 -19.64 25.87
C GLU A 38 -14.71 -18.95 26.28
N ASN A 39 -13.86 -18.68 25.31
CA ASN A 39 -12.93 -17.56 25.30
C ASN A 39 -12.58 -17.30 23.84
N GLN A 40 -13.42 -16.52 23.17
CA GLN A 40 -13.00 -15.86 21.93
C GLN A 40 -11.77 -15.01 22.26
N PRO A 41 -10.61 -15.20 21.60
CA PRO A 41 -9.91 -14.02 21.16
C PRO A 41 -10.92 -13.26 20.30
N LEU A 42 -11.09 -11.97 20.58
CA LEU A 42 -11.56 -11.10 19.52
C LEU A 42 -10.48 -11.22 18.44
N ASP A 43 -10.84 -11.87 17.33
CA ASP A 43 -10.18 -11.60 16.06
C ASP A 43 -10.49 -10.13 15.79
N GLU A 44 -9.63 -9.25 16.34
CA GLU A 44 -9.44 -7.92 15.79
C GLU A 44 -9.02 -8.19 14.35
N GLU A 45 -9.98 -8.07 13.43
CA GLU A 45 -9.70 -8.07 12.01
C GLU A 45 -8.74 -6.92 11.79
N ASP A 46 -7.46 -7.27 11.73
CA ASP A 46 -6.38 -6.39 11.35
C ASP A 46 -6.70 -5.96 9.92
N HIS A 47 -7.39 -4.83 9.82
CA HIS A 47 -7.63 -4.06 8.63
C HIS A 47 -6.29 -3.49 8.16
N THR A 48 -5.38 -4.40 7.78
CA THR A 48 -4.22 -4.17 6.93
C THR A 48 -4.75 -3.56 5.65
N ASN A 49 -4.86 -2.23 5.65
CA ASN A 49 -5.25 -1.45 4.51
C ASN A 49 -4.09 -1.55 3.52
N THR A 50 -4.07 -2.63 2.72
CA THR A 50 -2.92 -3.03 1.91
C THR A 50 -2.64 -1.96 0.87
N ILE A 51 -1.67 -1.08 1.17
CA ILE A 51 -1.29 0.01 0.27
C ILE A 51 -0.72 -0.59 -1.01
N GLU A 52 -1.23 -0.15 -2.16
CA GLU A 52 -0.77 -0.65 -3.46
C GLU A 52 0.73 -0.38 -3.63
N GLY A 53 1.50 -1.44 -3.92
CA GLY A 53 2.95 -1.38 -4.12
C GLY A 53 3.81 -1.42 -2.86
N SER A 54 3.20 -1.48 -1.67
CA SER A 54 3.93 -1.62 -0.40
C SER A 54 4.47 -3.04 -0.17
N ASN A 55 5.49 -3.15 0.68
CA ASN A 55 5.96 -4.43 1.24
C ASN A 55 5.86 -4.32 2.77
N GLU A 56 5.32 -5.34 3.42
CA GLU A 56 5.15 -5.44 4.88
C GLU A 56 6.48 -5.33 5.65
N GLU A 57 7.61 -5.67 5.03
CA GLU A 57 8.97 -5.51 5.59
C GLU A 57 9.45 -4.05 5.67
N TRP A 58 8.71 -3.08 5.11
CA TRP A 58 9.14 -1.68 5.03
C TRP A 58 8.55 -0.87 6.18
N THR A 59 9.26 -0.87 7.32
CA THR A 59 8.88 -0.13 8.53
C THR A 59 8.62 1.37 8.28
N GLU A 60 9.30 1.97 7.30
CA GLU A 60 9.05 3.36 6.90
C GLU A 60 7.67 3.62 6.30
N VAL A 61 6.96 2.59 5.80
CA VAL A 61 5.57 2.73 5.32
C VAL A 61 4.58 2.81 6.47
N ALA A 62 4.85 2.13 7.59
CA ALA A 62 4.07 2.28 8.81
C ALA A 62 4.28 3.66 9.44
N ILE A 63 5.54 4.11 9.56
CA ILE A 63 5.87 5.42 10.15
C ILE A 63 5.28 6.57 9.31
N VAL A 64 5.30 6.49 7.97
CA VAL A 64 4.65 7.51 7.15
C VAL A 64 3.13 7.59 7.40
N GLN A 65 2.44 6.46 7.61
CA GLN A 65 1.00 6.46 7.94
C GLN A 65 0.69 7.01 9.34
N GLU A 66 1.65 6.94 10.28
CA GLU A 66 1.51 7.52 11.63
C GLU A 66 1.78 9.04 11.64
N GLU A 67 2.75 9.49 10.84
CA GLU A 67 3.24 10.89 10.83
C GLU A 67 2.49 11.82 9.86
N VAL A 68 1.59 11.32 8.99
CA VAL A 68 0.79 12.14 8.08
C VAL A 68 -0.72 11.99 8.33
N ASP A 69 -1.43 13.11 8.38
CA ASP A 69 -2.91 13.15 8.54
C ASP A 69 -3.69 12.75 7.26
N ASP A 70 -3.01 12.23 6.23
CA ASP A 70 -3.57 11.88 4.91
C ASP A 70 -3.61 10.35 4.69
N THR A 71 -4.70 9.83 4.11
CA THR A 71 -4.79 8.42 3.71
C THR A 71 -3.83 8.11 2.55
N ILE A 72 -2.81 7.30 2.80
CA ILE A 72 -1.96 6.75 1.72
C ILE A 72 -2.73 5.63 1.00
N THR A 73 -2.80 5.69 -0.34
CA THR A 73 -3.46 4.64 -1.15
C THR A 73 -2.53 3.93 -2.14
N ARG A 74 -1.41 4.55 -2.53
CA ARG A 74 -0.35 3.89 -3.32
C ARG A 74 1.04 4.34 -2.88
N VAL A 75 2.03 3.47 -3.02
CA VAL A 75 3.45 3.82 -2.94
C VAL A 75 4.20 3.43 -4.22
N ASP A 76 5.31 4.12 -4.49
CA ASP A 76 6.19 3.82 -5.62
C ASP A 76 7.68 3.92 -5.22
N MET A 77 8.38 2.79 -5.26
CA MET A 77 9.79 2.69 -4.88
C MET A 77 10.69 3.25 -5.99
N GLN A 78 11.32 4.39 -5.73
CA GLN A 78 12.26 5.03 -6.66
C GLN A 78 13.68 4.49 -6.53
N ASN A 79 14.08 4.08 -5.33
CA ASN A 79 15.38 3.48 -5.06
C ASN A 79 15.32 2.54 -3.85
N ASP A 80 16.13 1.48 -3.87
CA ASP A 80 16.43 0.61 -2.72
C ASP A 80 17.92 0.19 -2.67
N ARG A 81 18.77 0.89 -3.42
CA ARG A 81 20.18 0.55 -3.66
C ARG A 81 21.12 1.63 -3.14
N GLY A 82 22.38 1.26 -2.90
CA GLY A 82 23.43 2.22 -2.54
C GLY A 82 23.26 2.84 -1.16
N GLY A 83 22.88 2.04 -0.15
CA GLY A 83 22.77 2.50 1.24
C GLY A 83 21.54 3.36 1.56
N SER A 84 20.64 3.57 0.60
CA SER A 84 19.39 4.28 0.82
C SER A 84 18.18 3.58 0.19
N ARG A 85 17.00 3.91 0.67
CA ARG A 85 15.71 3.63 0.04
C ARG A 85 14.92 4.93 -0.08
N VAL A 86 14.21 5.10 -1.20
CA VAL A 86 13.39 6.28 -1.48
C VAL A 86 12.05 5.81 -2.03
N ILE A 87 10.97 6.20 -1.36
CA ILE A 87 9.59 5.86 -1.71
C ILE A 87 8.79 7.15 -1.90
N LEU A 88 7.92 7.17 -2.90
CA LEU A 88 6.89 8.20 -3.10
C LEU A 88 5.53 7.67 -2.65
N TYR A 89 4.71 8.52 -2.04
CA TYR A 89 3.42 8.17 -1.45
C TYR A 89 2.31 9.03 -2.05
N PHE A 90 1.18 8.41 -2.36
CA PHE A 90 0.03 9.01 -3.05
C PHE A 90 -1.22 8.93 -2.17
N THR A 91 -2.05 9.97 -2.20
CA THR A 91 -3.22 10.15 -1.32
C THR A 91 -4.48 10.38 -2.16
N ASP A 92 -4.79 9.43 -3.06
CA ASP A 92 -5.82 9.51 -4.12
C ASP A 92 -5.56 10.49 -5.28
N GLU A 93 -4.53 11.32 -5.20
CA GLU A 93 -4.08 12.17 -6.32
C GLU A 93 -3.17 11.40 -7.31
N GLU A 94 -3.12 11.85 -8.58
CA GLU A 94 -2.22 11.27 -9.59
C GLU A 94 -0.74 11.59 -9.32
N GLU A 95 -0.45 12.67 -8.59
CA GLU A 95 0.88 13.14 -8.23
C GLU A 95 1.25 12.74 -6.77
N PRO A 96 2.55 12.51 -6.48
CA PRO A 96 2.98 12.09 -5.16
C PRO A 96 2.96 13.27 -4.18
N ARG A 97 2.48 13.02 -2.95
CA ARG A 97 2.32 14.03 -1.90
C ARG A 97 3.40 13.97 -0.85
N TYR A 98 3.94 12.78 -0.60
CA TYR A 98 5.05 12.59 0.33
C TYR A 98 6.19 11.79 -0.31
N LYS A 99 7.38 12.00 0.22
CA LYS A 99 8.62 11.30 -0.13
C LYS A 99 9.32 10.89 1.14
N SER A 100 9.61 9.61 1.29
CA SER A 100 10.49 9.11 2.35
C SER A 100 11.91 8.90 1.81
N ILE A 101 12.90 9.07 2.67
CA ILE A 101 14.30 8.75 2.42
C ILE A 101 14.82 8.04 3.66
N LEU A 102 15.07 6.74 3.55
CA LEU A 102 15.75 5.95 4.58
C LEU A 102 17.24 5.85 4.23
N VAL A 103 18.11 6.30 5.13
CA VAL A 103 19.57 6.09 5.07
C VAL A 103 19.90 4.87 5.92
N LYS A 104 20.14 3.72 5.27
CA LYS A 104 20.20 2.39 5.90
C LYS A 104 21.35 2.23 6.90
N GLU A 105 22.49 2.87 6.65
CA GLU A 105 23.66 2.80 7.55
C GLU A 105 23.48 3.65 8.82
N GLU A 106 22.68 4.71 8.74
CA GLU A 106 22.37 5.58 9.89
C GLU A 106 21.04 5.19 10.57
N SER A 107 20.32 4.21 10.01
CA SER A 107 18.89 3.92 10.24
C SER A 107 18.06 5.21 10.36
N ARG A 108 18.36 6.22 9.53
CA ARG A 108 17.72 7.54 9.59
C ARG A 108 16.62 7.65 8.55
N LEU A 109 15.39 7.86 9.00
CA LEU A 109 14.24 8.10 8.14
C LEU A 109 13.93 9.59 8.10
N LYS A 110 13.79 10.13 6.89
CA LYS A 110 13.27 11.47 6.64
C LYS A 110 11.99 11.40 5.80
N ILE A 111 10.95 12.11 6.24
CA ILE A 111 9.68 12.27 5.51
C ILE A 111 9.53 13.73 5.11
N ILE A 112 9.20 13.96 3.83
CA ILE A 112 9.11 15.28 3.21
C ILE A 112 7.76 15.38 2.50
N SER A 113 6.95 16.39 2.82
CA SER A 113 5.82 16.77 1.97
C SER A 113 6.32 17.44 0.71
N ILE A 114 5.75 17.11 -0.44
CA ILE A 114 6.17 17.59 -1.78
C ILE A 114 4.99 18.18 -2.55
N ASN A 115 4.04 18.75 -1.81
CA ASN A 115 2.78 19.32 -2.28
C ASN A 115 2.99 20.57 -3.16
N GLU A 116 1.95 20.99 -3.89
CA GLU A 116 1.98 22.20 -4.73
C GLU A 116 2.34 23.49 -3.95
N ASP A 117 2.00 23.56 -2.65
CA ASP A 117 2.32 24.68 -1.76
C ASP A 117 3.80 24.76 -1.33
N GLY A 118 4.61 23.71 -1.59
CA GLY A 118 6.05 23.68 -1.36
C GLY A 118 6.55 22.45 -0.58
N GLU A 119 7.88 22.26 -0.56
CA GLU A 119 8.51 21.18 0.20
C GLU A 119 8.59 21.50 1.71
N GLY A 120 8.16 20.58 2.56
CA GLY A 120 8.22 20.69 4.03
C GLY A 120 8.78 19.43 4.69
N GLU A 121 9.61 19.58 5.73
CA GLU A 121 10.04 18.45 6.56
C GLU A 121 8.92 18.07 7.53
N VAL A 122 8.47 16.81 7.45
CA VAL A 122 7.45 16.23 8.34
C VAL A 122 8.14 15.51 9.49
N PHE A 123 9.12 14.66 9.17
CA PHE A 123 9.82 13.78 10.11
C PHE A 123 11.30 13.64 9.73
N ASN A 124 12.21 13.47 10.71
CA ASN A 124 13.65 13.34 10.48
C ASN A 124 14.38 12.74 11.69
N GLU A 125 14.13 11.47 11.99
CA GLU A 125 14.70 10.79 13.16
C GLU A 125 15.45 9.50 12.80
N VAL A 126 16.22 9.00 13.78
CA VAL A 126 16.75 7.63 13.73
C VAL A 126 15.62 6.69 14.13
N VAL A 127 15.31 5.73 13.27
CA VAL A 127 14.29 4.70 13.48
C VAL A 127 14.99 3.38 13.79
N GLU A 128 14.48 2.60 14.75
CA GLU A 128 15.02 1.27 15.01
C GLU A 128 14.57 0.32 13.90
N ASP A 129 15.41 0.17 12.88
CA ASP A 129 15.22 -0.79 11.79
C ASP A 129 15.20 -2.23 12.36
N GLN A 130 14.08 -2.94 12.21
CA GLN A 130 14.02 -4.39 12.49
C GLN A 130 14.62 -5.22 11.34
N LEU A 131 15.74 -4.74 10.77
CA LEU A 131 16.51 -5.41 9.73
C LEU A 131 17.42 -6.51 10.33
N ASN A 132 16.82 -7.66 10.64
CA ASN A 132 17.51 -8.91 10.98
C ASN A 132 17.59 -9.87 9.79
#